data_AF-A0A212JE80-F1
#
_entry.id   AF-A0A212JE80-F1
#
_cell.length_a   1.000
_cell.length_b   1.000
_cell.length_c   1.000
_cell.angle_alpha   90.00
_cell.angle_beta   90.00
_cell.angle_gamma   90.00
#
_symmetry.space_group_name_H-M   'P 1'
#
loop_
_entity.id
_entity.type
_entity.pdbx_description
1 polymer ?
#
loop_
_entity_poly.entity_id
_entity_poly.type
_entity_poly.pdbx_seq_one_letter_code
_entity_poly.pdbx_strand_id
1 'polypeptide(L)'
;MKQLMMSRLFEHLSAPSKKVSNFEMQHAYETFLEHVLTLNQSNPDYQTIYQRLNFTRVEFQSLQSQITYEQGEKCPKKAVFTKSYFCYKLRVDSVRNKVCPS
;
A
#
# COMPACT_ATOMS: atom_id res chain seq x y z
N MET A 1 6.09 15.17 -13.05
CA MET A 1 7.52 15.52 -12.93
C MET A 1 7.88 16.84 -13.63
N LYS A 2 7.67 16.99 -14.95
CA LYS A 2 8.03 18.25 -15.65
C LYS A 2 7.40 19.52 -15.06
N GLN A 3 6.12 19.48 -14.67
CA GLN A 3 5.47 20.63 -14.01
C GLN A 3 6.05 20.95 -12.62
N LEU A 4 6.45 19.95 -11.84
CA LEU A 4 7.04 20.15 -10.51
C LEU A 4 8.44 20.80 -10.60
N MET A 5 9.21 20.43 -11.62
CA MET A 5 10.55 20.97 -11.87
C MET A 5 10.54 22.40 -12.43
N MET A 6 9.40 22.89 -12.93
CA MET A 6 9.23 24.28 -13.39
C MET A 6 8.54 25.18 -12.35
N SER A 7 8.55 24.78 -11.07
CA SER A 7 8.00 25.62 -10.01
C SER A 7 8.93 26.78 -9.68
N ARG A 8 8.36 27.90 -9.22
CA ARG A 8 9.10 29.11 -8.80
C ARG A 8 10.21 28.79 -7.79
N LEU A 9 10.00 27.78 -6.94
CA LEU A 9 11.01 27.31 -6.00
C LEU A 9 12.30 26.87 -6.70
N PHE A 10 12.22 26.04 -7.74
CA PHE A 10 13.41 25.60 -8.49
C PHE A 10 14.02 26.73 -9.32
N GLU A 11 13.21 27.68 -9.81
CA GLU A 11 13.72 28.89 -10.47
C GLU A 11 14.55 29.74 -9.50
N HIS A 12 14.08 29.91 -8.26
CA HIS A 12 14.82 30.64 -7.23
C HIS A 12 16.11 29.90 -6.82
N LEU A 13 16.05 28.56 -6.66
CA LEU A 13 17.21 27.74 -6.29
C LEU A 13 18.26 27.62 -7.41
N SER A 14 17.85 27.64 -8.67
CA SER A 14 18.74 27.52 -9.84
C SER A 14 19.39 28.84 -10.25
N ALA A 15 18.99 29.97 -9.63
CA ALA A 15 19.51 31.30 -9.89
C ALA A 15 20.44 31.79 -8.76
N PRO A 16 21.72 31.35 -8.72
CA PRO A 16 22.63 31.61 -7.60
C PRO A 16 22.96 33.09 -7.33
N SER A 17 22.69 34.00 -8.28
CA SER A 17 22.92 35.44 -8.10
C SER A 17 21.67 36.23 -7.69
N LYS A 18 20.50 35.60 -7.63
CA LYS A 18 19.24 36.28 -7.31
C LYS A 18 19.11 36.41 -5.80
N LYS A 19 19.15 37.64 -5.28
CA LYS A 19 18.71 37.91 -3.91
C LYS A 19 17.19 37.73 -3.85
N VAL A 20 16.77 36.63 -3.24
CA VAL A 20 15.37 36.32 -2.95
C VAL A 20 15.15 36.56 -1.47
N SER A 21 14.07 37.25 -1.11
CA SER A 21 13.74 37.46 0.30
C SER A 21 13.28 36.14 0.95
N ASN A 22 13.44 36.02 2.27
CA ASN A 22 12.94 34.86 3.00
C ASN A 22 11.42 34.66 2.81
N PHE A 23 10.68 35.76 2.69
CA PHE A 23 9.25 35.73 2.42
C PHE A 23 8.91 35.12 1.06
N GLU A 24 9.57 35.59 -0.01
CA GLU A 24 9.37 35.03 -1.36
C GLU A 24 9.79 33.56 -1.43
N MET A 25 10.87 33.19 -0.74
CA MET A 25 11.35 31.82 -0.67
C MET A 25 10.36 30.90 0.06
N GLN A 26 9.82 31.35 1.19
CA GLN A 26 8.80 30.63 1.94
C GLN A 26 7.53 30.47 1.11
N HIS A 27 7.06 31.55 0.48
CA HIS A 27 5.87 31.50 -0.37
C HIS A 27 6.06 30.53 -1.55
N ALA A 28 7.22 30.54 -2.20
CA ALA A 28 7.53 29.60 -3.28
C ALA A 28 7.57 28.14 -2.80
N TYR A 29 8.03 27.88 -1.57
CA TYR A 29 8.02 26.57 -0.96
C TYR A 29 6.60 26.08 -0.63
N GLU A 30 5.77 26.93 -0.02
CA GLU A 30 4.37 26.61 0.31
C GLU A 30 3.57 26.28 -0.97
N THR A 31 3.69 27.11 -2.01
CA THR A 31 3.05 26.85 -3.32
C THR A 31 3.57 25.56 -3.98
N PHE A 32 4.84 25.20 -3.79
CA PHE A 32 5.37 23.92 -4.28
C PHE A 32 4.72 22.73 -3.54
N LEU A 33 4.59 22.81 -2.22
CA LEU A 33 3.94 21.77 -1.43
C LEU A 33 2.47 21.58 -1.82
N GLU A 34 1.72 22.65 -2.05
CA GLU A 34 0.33 22.58 -2.52
C GLU A 34 0.23 21.79 -3.83
N HIS A 35 1.06 22.10 -4.83
CA HIS A 35 1.08 21.36 -6.09
C HIS A 35 1.42 19.88 -5.91
N VAL A 36 2.40 19.54 -5.04
CA VAL A 36 2.75 18.15 -4.73
C VAL A 36 1.56 17.42 -4.10
N LEU A 37 0.89 18.05 -3.13
CA LEU A 37 -0.27 17.49 -2.47
C LEU A 37 -1.44 17.28 -3.45
N THR A 38 -1.73 18.25 -4.32
CA THR A 38 -2.77 18.13 -5.34
C THR A 38 -2.48 16.98 -6.33
N LEU A 39 -1.24 16.86 -6.81
CA LEU A 39 -0.85 15.75 -7.70
C LEU A 39 -0.96 14.38 -7.01
N ASN A 40 -0.67 14.32 -5.71
CA ASN A 40 -0.81 13.09 -4.93
C ASN A 40 -2.29 12.77 -4.63
N GLN A 41 -3.14 13.77 -4.47
CA GLN A 41 -4.58 13.62 -4.26
C GLN A 41 -5.34 13.27 -5.55
N SER A 42 -4.86 13.69 -6.72
CA SER A 42 -5.54 13.49 -8.00
C SER A 42 -5.49 12.05 -8.53
N ASN A 43 -4.90 11.10 -7.80
CA ASN A 43 -4.89 9.69 -8.19
C ASN A 43 -5.39 8.78 -7.06
N PRO A 44 -6.66 8.95 -6.61
CA PRO A 44 -7.29 8.01 -5.69
C PRO A 44 -7.32 6.59 -6.28
N ASP A 45 -7.30 6.49 -7.61
CA ASP A 45 -7.23 5.23 -8.34
C ASP A 45 -5.92 4.50 -8.06
N TYR A 46 -4.77 5.18 -8.00
CA TYR A 46 -3.50 4.52 -7.70
C TYR A 46 -3.49 3.89 -6.30
N GLN A 47 -3.92 4.64 -5.28
CA GLN A 47 -4.02 4.11 -3.92
C GLN A 47 -5.02 2.94 -3.86
N THR A 48 -6.17 3.08 -4.52
CA THR A 48 -7.20 2.04 -4.59
C THR A 48 -6.71 0.79 -5.31
N ILE A 49 -6.00 0.95 -6.43
CA ILE A 49 -5.38 -0.12 -7.21
C ILE A 49 -4.32 -0.82 -6.36
N TYR A 50 -3.44 -0.06 -5.71
CA TYR A 50 -2.40 -0.62 -4.84
C TYR A 50 -2.99 -1.42 -3.67
N GLN A 51 -4.02 -0.88 -3.00
CA GLN A 51 -4.75 -1.58 -1.95
C GLN A 51 -5.38 -2.87 -2.48
N ARG A 52 -6.09 -2.81 -3.62
CA ARG A 52 -6.71 -3.99 -4.23
C ARG A 52 -5.68 -5.06 -4.57
N LEU A 53 -4.57 -4.67 -5.21
CA LEU A 53 -3.47 -5.58 -5.54
C LEU A 53 -2.86 -6.23 -4.29
N ASN A 54 -2.69 -5.46 -3.20
CA ASN A 54 -2.15 -5.97 -1.96
C ASN A 54 -3.11 -6.97 -1.28
N PHE A 55 -4.42 -6.67 -1.26
CA PHE A 55 -5.44 -7.62 -0.78
C PHE A 55 -5.43 -8.92 -1.59
N THR A 56 -5.45 -8.81 -2.92
CA THR A 56 -5.39 -9.97 -3.82
C THR A 56 -4.13 -10.81 -3.58
N ARG A 57 -2.96 -10.18 -3.37
CA ARG A 57 -1.71 -10.90 -3.04
C ARG A 57 -1.84 -11.72 -1.74
N VAL A 58 -2.41 -11.13 -0.70
CA VAL A 58 -2.61 -11.81 0.61
C VAL A 58 -3.59 -12.97 0.46
N GLU A 59 -4.67 -12.79 -0.30
CA GLU A 59 -5.65 -13.86 -0.59
C GLU A 59 -5.01 -15.03 -1.37
N PHE A 60 -4.20 -14.74 -2.38
CA PHE A 60 -3.46 -15.79 -3.11
C PHE A 60 -2.47 -16.54 -2.21
N GLN A 61 -1.73 -15.84 -1.35
CA GLN A 61 -0.83 -16.50 -0.39
C GLN A 61 -1.59 -17.40 0.61
N SER A 62 -2.77 -16.96 1.05
CA SER A 62 -3.68 -17.76 1.87
C SER A 62 -4.11 -19.04 1.14
N LEU A 63 -4.58 -18.91 -0.11
CA LEU A 63 -5.01 -20.06 -0.91
C LEU A 63 -3.87 -21.03 -1.20
N GLN A 64 -2.70 -20.52 -1.55
CA GLN A 64 -1.51 -21.34 -1.75
C GLN A 64 -1.17 -22.14 -0.49
N SER A 65 -1.18 -21.50 0.68
CA SER A 65 -0.97 -22.19 1.96
C SER A 65 -2.02 -23.27 2.24
N GLN A 66 -3.27 -23.08 1.82
CA GLN A 66 -4.34 -24.08 2.01
C GLN A 66 -4.15 -25.26 1.07
N ILE A 67 -3.88 -25.02 -0.22
CA ILE A 67 -3.62 -26.07 -1.21
C ILE A 67 -2.45 -26.96 -0.77
N THR A 68 -1.36 -26.35 -0.31
CA THR A 68 -0.18 -27.06 0.19
C THR A 68 -0.52 -27.96 1.39
N TYR A 69 -1.40 -27.48 2.29
CA TYR A 69 -1.87 -28.29 3.42
C TYR A 69 -2.73 -29.48 2.99
N GLU A 70 -3.65 -29.28 2.03
CA GLU A 70 -4.51 -30.34 1.51
C GLU A 70 -3.74 -31.41 0.70
N GLN A 71 -2.63 -31.03 0.08
CA GLN A 71 -1.74 -31.94 -0.65
C GLN A 71 -0.78 -32.74 0.26
N GLY A 72 -0.90 -32.62 1.59
CA GLY A 72 -0.13 -33.44 2.54
C GLY A 72 1.29 -32.94 2.80
N GLU A 73 1.65 -31.73 2.36
CA GLU A 73 2.89 -31.09 2.79
C GLU A 73 2.73 -30.57 4.23
N LYS A 74 3.74 -30.83 5.07
CA LYS A 74 3.74 -30.56 6.52
C LYS A 74 3.28 -29.13 6.85
N CYS A 75 2.48 -29.00 7.91
CA CYS A 75 1.93 -27.75 8.42
C CYS A 75 2.91 -26.56 8.34
N PRO A 76 2.59 -25.47 7.62
CA PRO A 76 3.37 -24.25 7.70
C PRO A 76 3.31 -23.70 9.13
N LYS A 77 4.48 -23.40 9.71
CA LYS A 77 4.60 -22.82 11.06
C LYS A 77 3.85 -21.47 11.07
N LYS A 78 2.64 -21.49 11.63
CA LYS A 78 1.75 -20.36 11.96
C LYS A 78 2.14 -19.04 11.27
N ALA A 79 1.75 -18.88 10.01
CA ALA A 79 1.42 -17.54 9.54
C ALA A 79 0.16 -17.14 10.30
N VAL A 80 0.27 -16.12 11.16
CA VAL A 80 -0.86 -15.60 11.93
C VAL A 80 -1.88 -15.07 10.93
N PHE A 81 -2.83 -15.91 10.55
CA PHE A 81 -3.98 -15.54 9.74
C PHE A 81 -4.78 -14.52 10.54
N THR A 82 -4.63 -13.24 10.20
CA THR A 82 -5.61 -12.23 10.55
C THR A 82 -6.94 -12.74 9.99
N LYS A 83 -7.88 -13.03 10.90
CA LYS A 83 -9.16 -13.69 10.65
C LYS A 83 -9.83 -13.20 9.36
N SER A 84 -9.58 -13.87 8.24
CA SER A 84 -10.38 -13.67 7.04
C SER A 84 -11.75 -14.32 7.30
N TYR A 85 -12.82 -13.66 6.88
CA TYR A 85 -14.19 -14.15 7.02
C TYR A 85 -14.41 -15.55 6.41
N PHE A 86 -13.46 -16.02 5.60
CA PHE A 86 -13.47 -17.34 4.96
C PHE A 86 -13.34 -18.50 5.97
N CYS A 87 -12.53 -18.35 7.03
CA CYS A 87 -12.37 -19.40 8.05
C CYS A 87 -13.62 -19.61 8.92
N TYR A 88 -14.50 -18.62 9.05
CA TYR A 88 -15.71 -18.77 9.86
C TYR A 88 -16.78 -19.60 9.16
N LYS A 89 -16.84 -19.58 7.83
CA LYS A 89 -17.86 -20.31 7.07
C LYS A 89 -17.52 -21.80 6.94
N LEU A 90 -16.24 -22.14 6.74
CA LEU A 90 -15.80 -23.54 6.67
C LEU A 90 -15.79 -24.26 8.03
N ARG A 91 -15.73 -23.53 9.15
CA ARG A 91 -15.79 -24.14 10.49
C ARG A 91 -17.18 -24.68 10.84
N VAL A 92 -18.26 -24.14 10.27
CA VAL A 92 -19.61 -24.68 10.54
C VAL A 92 -19.80 -26.05 9.90
N ASP A 93 -19.12 -26.31 8.77
CA ASP A 93 -19.28 -27.57 8.03
C ASP A 93 -18.24 -28.65 8.40
N SER A 94 -17.08 -28.27 8.95
CA SER A 94 -15.98 -29.20 9.25
C SER A 94 -16.00 -29.79 10.68
N VAL A 95 -16.78 -29.24 11.63
CA VAL A 95 -16.84 -29.73 13.03
C VAL A 95 -17.37 -31.17 13.15
N ARG A 96 -17.91 -31.77 12.08
CA ARG A 96 -18.42 -33.15 12.13
C ARG A 96 -17.36 -34.23 11.98
N ASN A 97 -16.14 -33.99 11.51
CA ASN A 97 -15.18 -35.08 11.32
C ASN A 97 -13.72 -34.62 11.30
N LYS A 98 -13.02 -34.90 12.41
CA LYS A 98 -11.73 -35.62 12.49
C LYS A 98 -10.87 -35.07 13.64
N VAL A 99 -10.82 -35.88 14.69
CA VAL A 99 -9.80 -35.89 15.73
C VAL A 99 -8.43 -36.03 15.06
N CYS A 100 -7.50 -35.12 15.36
CA CYS A 100 -6.09 -35.28 14.99
C CYS A 100 -5.41 -36.20 16.01
N PRO A 101 -4.62 -37.21 15.60
CA PRO A 101 -3.84 -38.01 16.53
C PRO A 101 -2.66 -37.18 17.09
N SER A 102 -2.23 -37.58 18.28
CA SER A 102 -1.28 -36.89 19.17
C SER A 102 0.15 -36.86 18.66
#